data_AF-A0A9P0ISX9-F1
#
_entry.id   AF-A0A9P0ISX9-F1
#
_cell.length_a   1.000
_cell.length_b   1.000
_cell.length_c   1.000
_cell.angle_alpha   90.00
_cell.angle_beta   90.00
_cell.angle_gamma   90.00
#
_symmetry.space_group_name_H-M   'P 1'
#
loop_
_entity.id
_entity.type
_entity.pdbx_description
1 polymer ?
#
loop_
_entity_poly.entity_id
_entity_poly.type
_entity_poly.pdbx_seq_one_letter_code
_entity_poly.pdbx_strand_id
1 'polypeptide(L)'
;MDVLCLKNPVAKFTTPCFRSNLFYDVIFDDSIGNSYQHLKDFIDQCLCDDLNCLENTPNINPLNQPCGIIYCRTRELTEEIATVLSRKGVSIAPYHAGLKDKERLAVQEAFMSGHIQVITATISFGMGIDKATVRFVVHWGIPSSIPAYYQESGRAGRDGKLARCRIYHSKQAKNSLDFILKSAITQAKTQDKQKKAKGSYNMFLKMIQFCESVQCRHEFFADYFGDDKPQCIDKCDVCSNKEAVKIDLDVFMYGVNNRNYTIASNEQLVSSDFYGGGRRAVNEENEEYAREGERAEHNKNLELELEIKRQFEIRRANIQNIIKENEELVKNSKVRAAASTIKKVNGLQLSVREELLRFIEEYLEKNIEACSLFDSITEITKDDVHNIAVDLEYEAFTSSKVVAVYRKKIAKTGIPYQS
;
A
#
# COMPACT_ATOMS: atom_id res chain seq x y z
N MET A 1 -25.77 -14.95 -2.10
CA MET A 1 -26.62 -15.02 -3.30
C MET A 1 -27.79 -14.06 -3.22
N ASP A 2 -28.31 -13.83 -2.02
CA ASP A 2 -29.47 -12.94 -1.78
C ASP A 2 -29.22 -11.46 -2.09
N VAL A 3 -27.96 -11.01 -2.03
CA VAL A 3 -27.60 -9.61 -2.35
C VAL A 3 -27.74 -9.29 -3.84
N LEU A 4 -27.55 -10.28 -4.72
CA LEU A 4 -27.56 -10.11 -6.18
C LEU A 4 -28.83 -10.66 -6.84
N CYS A 5 -29.78 -11.18 -6.05
CA CYS A 5 -31.07 -11.72 -6.53
C CYS A 5 -30.93 -12.70 -7.71
N LEU A 6 -29.92 -13.59 -7.68
CA LEU A 6 -29.68 -14.55 -8.76
C LEU A 6 -30.82 -15.58 -8.85
N LYS A 7 -31.19 -15.98 -10.07
CA LYS A 7 -32.22 -17.01 -10.30
C LYS A 7 -31.68 -18.39 -9.93
N ASN A 8 -32.46 -19.14 -9.15
CA ASN A 8 -32.12 -20.49 -8.74
C ASN A 8 -32.60 -21.55 -9.75
N PRO A 9 -31.86 -22.65 -9.95
CA PRO A 9 -30.56 -22.95 -9.34
C PRO A 9 -29.41 -22.20 -10.02
N VAL A 10 -28.48 -21.65 -9.23
CA VAL A 10 -27.28 -21.01 -9.76
C VAL A 10 -26.27 -22.09 -10.16
N ALA A 11 -25.97 -22.20 -11.46
CA ALA A 11 -24.85 -23.00 -11.93
C ALA A 11 -23.54 -22.40 -11.37
N LYS A 12 -22.80 -23.20 -10.58
CA LYS A 12 -21.52 -22.79 -9.98
C LYS A 12 -20.40 -23.46 -10.74
N PHE A 13 -19.48 -22.65 -11.25
CA PHE A 13 -18.22 -23.10 -11.83
C PHE A 13 -17.10 -22.61 -10.91
N THR A 14 -16.35 -23.55 -10.34
CA THR A 14 -15.21 -23.25 -9.46
C THR A 14 -13.93 -23.76 -10.11
N THR A 15 -12.88 -22.96 -10.02
CA THR A 15 -11.53 -23.36 -10.43
C THR A 15 -10.75 -23.71 -9.16
N PRO A 16 -10.07 -24.87 -9.10
CA PRO A 16 -9.32 -25.25 -7.90
C PRO A 16 -8.19 -24.26 -7.62
N CYS A 17 -7.93 -24.01 -6.34
CA CYS A 17 -6.88 -23.09 -5.91
C CYS A 17 -5.45 -23.65 -6.11
N PHE A 18 -5.31 -24.97 -6.23
CA PHE A 18 -4.00 -25.61 -6.34
C PHE A 18 -3.35 -25.39 -7.70
N ARG A 19 -2.11 -24.92 -7.68
CA ARG A 19 -1.26 -24.75 -8.87
C ARG A 19 0.05 -25.50 -8.67
N SER A 20 0.22 -26.60 -9.39
CA SER A 20 1.36 -27.53 -9.23
C SER A 20 2.72 -26.93 -9.59
N ASN A 21 2.75 -25.82 -10.33
CA ASN A 21 3.97 -25.13 -10.72
C ASN A 21 4.45 -24.10 -9.68
N LEU A 22 3.66 -23.82 -8.63
CA LEU A 22 4.04 -22.91 -7.56
C LEU A 22 4.60 -23.68 -6.38
N PHE A 23 5.76 -23.25 -5.90
CA PHE A 23 6.36 -23.74 -4.67
C PHE A 23 6.18 -22.72 -3.55
N TYR A 24 5.56 -23.09 -2.43
CA TYR A 24 5.33 -22.19 -1.30
C TYR A 24 6.23 -22.50 -0.11
N ASP A 25 6.84 -21.47 0.47
CA ASP A 25 7.63 -21.60 1.69
C ASP A 25 7.54 -20.38 2.61
N VAL A 26 7.82 -20.61 3.89
CA VAL A 26 7.86 -19.58 4.92
C VAL A 26 9.22 -19.62 5.59
N ILE A 27 9.88 -18.47 5.60
CA ILE A 27 11.20 -18.28 6.19
C ILE A 27 11.07 -17.38 7.41
N PHE A 28 11.64 -17.81 8.53
CA PHE A 28 11.65 -17.04 9.76
C PHE A 28 12.88 -16.12 9.78
N ASP A 29 12.62 -14.84 9.54
CA ASP A 29 13.63 -13.79 9.40
C ASP A 29 14.52 -13.66 10.65
N ASP A 30 13.93 -13.82 11.84
CA ASP A 30 14.64 -13.73 13.11
C ASP A 30 15.64 -14.87 13.33
N SER A 31 15.50 -15.98 12.61
CA SER A 31 16.40 -17.13 12.68
C SER A 31 17.61 -17.00 11.73
N ILE A 32 17.65 -15.95 10.91
CA ILE A 32 18.67 -15.73 9.89
C ILE A 32 19.60 -14.58 10.31
N GLY A 33 20.91 -14.77 10.12
CA GLY A 33 21.89 -13.72 10.43
C GLY A 33 21.83 -12.51 9.49
N ASN A 34 21.79 -12.73 8.18
CA ASN A 34 21.71 -11.67 7.17
C ASN A 34 20.60 -11.93 6.15
N SER A 35 19.43 -11.40 6.44
CA SER A 35 18.21 -11.59 5.65
C SER A 35 18.31 -11.03 4.24
N TYR A 36 18.98 -9.88 4.06
CA TYR A 36 19.17 -9.26 2.74
C TYR A 36 20.07 -10.12 1.83
N GLN A 37 21.10 -10.75 2.40
CA GLN A 37 21.94 -11.68 1.66
C GLN A 37 21.17 -12.94 1.29
N HIS A 38 20.43 -13.51 2.25
CA HIS A 38 19.58 -14.68 2.01
C HIS A 38 18.53 -14.41 0.91
N LEU A 39 17.95 -13.21 0.88
CA LEU A 39 17.05 -12.78 -0.17
C LEU A 39 17.75 -12.66 -1.52
N LYS A 40 18.95 -12.07 -1.58
CA LYS A 40 19.75 -12.01 -2.81
C LYS A 40 20.03 -13.42 -3.37
N ASP A 41 20.50 -14.33 -2.52
CA ASP A 41 20.84 -15.69 -2.94
C ASP A 41 19.61 -16.44 -3.47
N PHE A 42 18.44 -16.21 -2.85
CA PHE A 42 17.17 -16.72 -3.36
C PHE A 42 16.78 -16.13 -4.73
N ILE A 43 16.95 -14.81 -4.91
CA ILE A 43 16.67 -14.14 -6.19
C ILE A 43 17.57 -14.72 -7.28
N ASP A 44 18.88 -14.81 -7.02
CA ASP A 44 19.85 -15.33 -7.98
C ASP A 44 19.52 -16.77 -8.36
N GLN A 45 19.17 -17.63 -7.39
CA GLN A 45 18.74 -19.01 -7.66
C GLN A 45 17.52 -19.03 -8.60
N CYS A 46 16.48 -18.26 -8.29
CA CYS A 46 15.24 -18.26 -9.07
C CYS A 46 15.42 -17.70 -10.49
N LEU A 47 16.34 -16.76 -10.68
CA LEU A 47 16.62 -16.16 -11.99
C LEU A 47 17.61 -17.02 -12.80
N CYS A 48 18.60 -17.64 -12.17
CA CYS A 48 19.58 -18.51 -12.83
C CYS A 48 18.97 -19.84 -13.28
N ASP A 49 18.08 -20.44 -12.48
CA ASP A 49 17.45 -21.72 -12.82
C ASP A 49 16.73 -21.67 -14.18
N ASP A 50 16.05 -20.56 -14.53
CA ASP A 50 15.40 -20.39 -15.83
C ASP A 50 16.38 -19.96 -16.93
N LEU A 51 17.44 -19.20 -16.61
CA LEU A 51 18.49 -18.83 -17.57
C LEU A 51 19.31 -20.04 -18.06
N ASN A 52 19.69 -20.94 -17.15
CA ASN A 52 20.38 -22.19 -17.50
C ASN A 52 19.51 -23.11 -18.36
N CYS A 53 18.17 -23.03 -18.21
CA CYS A 53 17.23 -23.72 -19.09
C CYS A 53 17.10 -23.05 -20.47
N LEU A 54 17.50 -21.78 -20.60
CA LEU A 54 17.41 -20.97 -21.82
C LEU A 54 18.74 -20.84 -22.59
N GLU A 55 19.87 -21.30 -22.05
CA GLU A 55 21.21 -21.26 -22.68
C GLU A 55 21.27 -21.91 -24.07
N ASN A 56 20.27 -22.72 -24.44
CA ASN A 56 20.12 -23.28 -25.79
C ASN A 56 19.44 -22.35 -26.81
N THR A 57 19.19 -21.07 -26.47
CA THR A 57 18.56 -20.09 -27.39
C THR A 57 19.42 -18.84 -27.56
N PRO A 58 19.97 -18.53 -28.76
CA PRO A 58 20.97 -17.48 -28.93
C PRO A 58 20.45 -16.02 -28.89
N ASN A 59 19.20 -15.79 -28.46
CA ASN A 59 18.62 -14.45 -28.36
C ASN A 59 17.35 -14.49 -27.50
N ILE A 60 17.49 -14.40 -26.18
CA ILE A 60 16.33 -14.29 -25.29
C ILE A 60 15.72 -12.89 -25.49
N ASN A 61 14.50 -12.85 -26.04
CA ASN A 61 13.74 -11.61 -26.13
C ASN A 61 13.63 -10.99 -24.72
N PRO A 62 14.00 -9.70 -24.51
CA PRO A 62 13.89 -9.02 -23.22
C PRO A 62 12.52 -9.20 -22.53
N LEU A 63 11.45 -9.32 -23.32
CA LEU A 63 10.09 -9.54 -22.84
C LEU A 63 9.90 -10.88 -22.09
N ASN A 64 10.71 -11.88 -22.40
CA ASN A 64 10.66 -13.22 -21.81
C ASN A 64 11.72 -13.44 -20.73
N GLN A 65 12.43 -12.39 -20.30
CA GLN A 65 13.38 -12.53 -19.20
C GLN A 65 12.67 -12.96 -17.91
N PRO A 66 13.31 -13.83 -17.11
CA PRO A 66 12.80 -14.18 -15.80
C PRO A 66 12.79 -12.93 -14.91
N CYS A 67 11.70 -12.76 -14.17
CA CYS A 67 11.51 -11.59 -13.32
C CYS A 67 10.89 -11.98 -11.98
N GLY A 68 10.84 -11.05 -11.02
CA GLY A 68 10.24 -11.31 -9.73
C GLY A 68 9.69 -10.09 -9.04
N ILE A 69 8.82 -10.33 -8.06
CA ILE A 69 8.11 -9.29 -7.32
C ILE A 69 8.39 -9.47 -5.84
N ILE A 70 8.69 -8.38 -5.14
CA ILE A 70 8.90 -8.35 -3.69
C ILE A 70 7.87 -7.42 -3.07
N TYR A 71 6.85 -7.98 -2.45
CA TYR A 71 5.83 -7.23 -1.74
C TYR A 71 6.30 -6.80 -0.36
N CYS A 72 6.18 -5.51 -0.08
CA CYS A 72 6.52 -4.89 1.21
C CYS A 72 5.32 -4.11 1.73
N ARG A 73 5.21 -3.98 3.05
CA ARG A 73 4.07 -3.28 3.68
C ARG A 73 4.15 -1.77 3.54
N THR A 74 5.35 -1.20 3.66
CA THR A 74 5.58 0.25 3.71
C THR A 74 6.40 0.72 2.51
N ARG A 75 6.30 2.01 2.19
CA ARG A 75 6.99 2.61 1.03
C ARG A 75 8.49 2.71 1.29
N GLU A 76 8.82 3.06 2.52
CA GLU A 76 10.19 3.20 3.01
C GLU A 76 10.93 1.86 2.87
N LEU A 77 10.27 0.76 3.21
CA LEU A 77 10.83 -0.58 3.09
C LEU A 77 11.00 -1.01 1.61
N THR A 78 10.11 -0.60 0.71
CA THR A 78 10.30 -0.87 -0.73
C THR A 78 11.55 -0.17 -1.27
N GLU A 79 11.80 1.07 -0.87
CA GLU A 79 12.97 1.84 -1.26
C GLU A 79 14.26 1.29 -0.62
N GLU A 80 14.19 0.91 0.66
CA GLU A 80 15.30 0.29 1.40
C GLU A 80 15.77 -1.00 0.72
N ILE A 81 14.86 -1.96 0.48
CA ILE A 81 15.19 -3.24 -0.14
C ILE A 81 15.74 -3.02 -1.56
N ALA A 82 15.12 -2.14 -2.35
CA ALA A 82 15.62 -1.82 -3.68
C ALA A 82 17.04 -1.25 -3.63
N THR A 83 17.32 -0.34 -2.70
CA THR A 83 18.66 0.27 -2.54
C THR A 83 19.71 -0.77 -2.12
N VAL A 84 19.39 -1.60 -1.13
CA VAL A 84 20.33 -2.61 -0.60
C VAL A 84 20.63 -3.68 -1.65
N LEU A 85 19.61 -4.19 -2.34
CA LEU A 85 19.80 -5.22 -3.37
C LEU A 85 20.41 -4.67 -4.65
N SER A 86 20.09 -3.43 -5.04
CA SER A 86 20.73 -2.77 -6.18
C SER A 86 22.24 -2.61 -5.96
N ARG A 87 22.67 -2.20 -4.75
CA ARG A 87 24.10 -2.17 -4.38
C ARG A 87 24.78 -3.53 -4.42
N LYS A 88 24.01 -4.62 -4.28
CA LYS A 88 24.48 -6.00 -4.39
C LYS A 88 24.41 -6.57 -5.82
N GLY A 89 24.08 -5.74 -6.81
CA GLY A 89 24.09 -6.10 -8.24
C GLY A 89 22.75 -6.61 -8.79
N VAL A 90 21.66 -6.56 -8.02
CA VAL A 90 20.33 -6.97 -8.51
C VAL A 90 19.71 -5.84 -9.33
N SER A 91 19.22 -6.14 -10.54
CA SER A 91 18.42 -5.18 -11.33
C SER A 91 17.03 -5.02 -10.70
N ILE A 92 16.89 -4.00 -9.84
CA ILE A 92 15.70 -3.79 -9.00
C ILE A 92 15.28 -2.33 -8.93
N ALA A 93 13.96 -2.07 -8.86
CA ALA A 93 13.42 -0.75 -8.60
C ALA A 93 12.21 -0.77 -7.65
N PRO A 94 11.98 0.31 -6.87
CA PRO A 94 10.80 0.44 -6.03
C PRO A 94 9.57 0.90 -6.81
N TYR A 95 8.40 0.48 -6.34
CA TYR A 95 7.10 0.86 -6.87
C TYR A 95 6.08 1.06 -5.74
N HIS A 96 5.59 2.29 -5.60
CA HIS A 96 4.55 2.62 -4.64
C HIS A 96 3.81 3.89 -5.04
N ALA A 97 2.64 4.09 -4.44
CA ALA A 97 1.81 5.29 -4.64
C ALA A 97 2.45 6.62 -4.18
N GLY A 98 3.66 6.58 -3.59
CA GLY A 98 4.43 7.78 -3.27
C GLY A 98 5.22 8.33 -4.47
N LEU A 99 5.49 7.49 -5.48
CA LEU A 99 6.19 7.91 -6.70
C LEU A 99 5.28 8.76 -7.58
N LYS A 100 5.89 9.71 -8.29
CA LYS A 100 5.19 10.51 -9.31
C LYS A 100 4.64 9.59 -10.39
N ASP A 101 3.49 9.93 -10.98
CA ASP A 101 2.85 9.09 -12.00
C ASP A 101 3.81 8.77 -13.17
N LYS A 102 4.62 9.73 -13.60
CA LYS A 102 5.63 9.54 -14.67
C LYS A 102 6.69 8.51 -14.28
N GLU A 103 7.21 8.56 -13.05
CA GLU A 103 8.21 7.61 -12.55
C GLU A 103 7.60 6.22 -12.40
N ARG A 104 6.38 6.16 -11.88
CA ARG A 104 5.62 4.91 -11.73
C ARG A 104 5.40 4.20 -13.05
N LEU A 105 4.99 4.95 -14.08
CA LEU A 105 4.83 4.43 -15.44
C LEU A 105 6.17 3.95 -16.02
N ALA A 106 7.23 4.75 -15.88
CA ALA A 106 8.55 4.38 -16.38
C ALA A 106 9.09 3.08 -15.74
N VAL A 107 8.93 2.92 -14.42
CA VAL A 107 9.33 1.69 -13.72
C VAL A 107 8.47 0.51 -14.17
N GLN A 108 7.15 0.69 -14.32
CA GLN A 108 6.26 -0.36 -14.81
C GLN A 108 6.64 -0.80 -16.23
N GLU A 109 6.87 0.13 -17.15
CA GLU A 109 7.29 -0.16 -18.52
C GLU A 109 8.65 -0.86 -18.56
N ALA A 110 9.61 -0.41 -17.75
CA ALA A 110 10.93 -1.02 -17.63
C ALA A 110 10.87 -2.46 -17.10
N PHE A 111 9.98 -2.73 -16.13
CA PHE A 111 9.74 -4.08 -15.63
C PHE A 111 9.05 -4.97 -16.68
N MET A 112 8.02 -4.46 -17.36
CA MET A 112 7.30 -5.22 -18.38
C MET A 112 8.18 -5.58 -19.58
N SER A 113 9.03 -4.64 -20.02
CA SER A 113 9.99 -4.82 -21.11
C SER A 113 11.24 -5.63 -20.74
N GLY A 114 11.45 -5.96 -19.46
CA GLY A 114 12.57 -6.76 -18.98
C GLY A 114 13.87 -5.99 -18.73
N HIS A 115 13.86 -4.67 -18.80
CA HIS A 115 15.03 -3.85 -18.41
C HIS A 115 15.30 -3.93 -16.90
N ILE A 116 14.23 -4.08 -16.11
CA ILE A 116 14.29 -4.30 -14.67
C ILE A 116 13.78 -5.70 -14.37
N GLN A 117 14.59 -6.52 -13.71
CA GLN A 117 14.25 -7.92 -13.43
C GLN A 117 13.38 -8.08 -12.19
N VAL A 118 13.62 -7.25 -11.17
CA VAL A 118 12.94 -7.36 -9.87
C VAL A 118 12.27 -6.05 -9.53
N ILE A 119 11.10 -6.13 -8.91
CA ILE A 119 10.42 -4.92 -8.43
C ILE A 119 10.00 -5.07 -6.97
N THR A 120 10.32 -4.07 -6.14
CA THR A 120 9.80 -3.98 -4.78
C THR A 120 8.54 -3.15 -4.79
N ALA A 121 7.44 -3.70 -4.29
CA ALA A 121 6.13 -3.11 -4.44
C ALA A 121 5.34 -3.10 -3.14
N THR A 122 4.55 -2.06 -2.92
CA THR A 122 3.47 -2.12 -1.93
C THR A 122 2.21 -2.74 -2.54
N ILE A 123 1.22 -3.09 -1.71
CA ILE A 123 -0.08 -3.69 -2.11
C ILE A 123 -0.78 -2.91 -3.26
N SER A 124 -0.46 -1.62 -3.43
CA SER A 124 -0.92 -0.77 -4.54
C SER A 124 -0.52 -1.22 -5.95
N PHE A 125 0.34 -2.23 -6.08
CA PHE A 125 0.82 -2.78 -7.35
C PHE A 125 -0.11 -3.85 -7.97
N GLY A 126 -1.21 -4.21 -7.29
CA GLY A 126 -2.06 -5.35 -7.65
C GLY A 126 -2.99 -5.19 -8.87
N MET A 127 -3.14 -4.01 -9.48
CA MET A 127 -4.19 -3.83 -10.50
C MET A 127 -3.76 -3.96 -11.98
N GLY A 128 -2.48 -4.13 -12.32
CA GLY A 128 -2.06 -3.98 -13.72
C GLY A 128 -0.92 -4.83 -14.24
N ILE A 129 -0.30 -5.71 -13.44
CA ILE A 129 0.83 -6.52 -13.93
C ILE A 129 0.42 -7.95 -14.16
N ASP A 130 0.46 -8.28 -15.44
CA ASP A 130 0.29 -9.60 -16.02
C ASP A 130 1.51 -9.92 -16.89
N LYS A 131 2.62 -10.27 -16.22
CA LYS A 131 3.83 -10.76 -16.89
C LYS A 131 3.91 -12.26 -16.66
N ALA A 132 3.99 -13.03 -17.74
CA ALA A 132 3.93 -14.49 -17.67
C ALA A 132 5.15 -15.10 -16.96
N THR A 133 6.32 -14.46 -17.11
CA THR A 133 7.65 -14.95 -16.71
C THR A 133 8.06 -14.59 -15.28
N VAL A 134 7.10 -14.32 -14.39
CA VAL A 134 7.40 -14.08 -12.98
C VAL A 134 7.83 -15.40 -12.33
N ARG A 135 9.11 -15.51 -11.97
CA ARG A 135 9.74 -16.69 -11.35
C ARG A 135 9.61 -16.73 -9.86
N PHE A 136 9.47 -15.59 -9.21
CA PHE A 136 9.24 -15.57 -7.78
C PHE A 136 8.35 -14.41 -7.36
N VAL A 137 7.61 -14.66 -6.28
CA VAL A 137 6.93 -13.63 -5.50
C VAL A 137 7.38 -13.78 -4.05
N VAL A 138 7.97 -12.72 -3.51
CA VAL A 138 8.41 -12.66 -2.11
C VAL A 138 7.52 -11.70 -1.37
N HIS A 139 7.09 -12.07 -0.17
CA HIS A 139 6.50 -11.16 0.80
C HIS A 139 7.53 -10.85 1.90
N TRP A 140 8.00 -9.61 1.94
CA TRP A 140 8.85 -9.12 3.01
C TRP A 140 7.99 -8.65 4.19
N GLY A 141 7.67 -9.61 5.05
CA GLY A 141 6.68 -9.46 6.11
C GLY A 141 5.37 -10.17 5.80
N ILE A 142 4.49 -10.16 6.79
CA ILE A 142 3.24 -10.94 6.76
C ILE A 142 2.23 -10.27 5.82
N PRO A 143 1.64 -11.01 4.86
CA PRO A 143 0.54 -10.51 4.04
C PRO A 143 -0.66 -10.06 4.88
N SER A 144 -1.51 -9.21 4.31
CA SER A 144 -2.68 -8.68 5.03
C SER A 144 -3.74 -9.73 5.37
N SER A 145 -3.88 -10.75 4.50
CA SER A 145 -4.85 -11.83 4.64
C SER A 145 -4.50 -12.99 3.70
N ILE A 146 -5.07 -14.18 3.94
CA ILE A 146 -4.91 -15.35 3.07
C ILE A 146 -5.38 -15.08 1.63
N PRO A 147 -6.56 -14.45 1.38
CA PRO A 147 -6.98 -14.13 0.01
C PRO A 147 -6.05 -13.15 -0.69
N ALA A 148 -5.55 -12.14 0.03
CA ALA A 148 -4.59 -11.18 -0.53
C ALA A 148 -3.30 -11.90 -0.93
N TYR A 149 -2.74 -12.71 -0.02
CA TYR A 149 -1.54 -13.48 -0.30
C TYR A 149 -1.73 -14.43 -1.49
N TYR A 150 -2.85 -15.14 -1.54
CA TYR A 150 -3.18 -16.03 -2.65
C TYR A 150 -3.22 -15.29 -4.00
N GLN A 151 -3.83 -14.10 -4.03
CA GLN A 151 -3.90 -13.27 -5.24
C GLN A 151 -2.52 -12.70 -5.64
N GLU A 152 -1.73 -12.25 -4.66
CA GLU A 152 -0.42 -11.62 -4.85
C GLU A 152 0.62 -12.65 -5.31
N SER A 153 0.73 -13.77 -4.60
CA SER A 153 1.61 -14.91 -4.95
C SER A 153 1.18 -15.60 -6.24
N GLY A 154 -0.13 -15.64 -6.54
CA GLY A 154 -0.68 -16.18 -7.78
C GLY A 154 -0.26 -15.43 -9.07
N ARG A 155 0.49 -14.33 -8.97
CA ARG A 155 1.13 -13.68 -10.13
C ARG A 155 2.33 -14.45 -10.67
N ALA A 156 2.95 -15.29 -9.85
CA ALA A 156 4.08 -16.12 -10.27
C ALA A 156 3.63 -17.21 -11.26
N GLY A 157 4.53 -17.61 -12.16
CA GLY A 157 4.41 -18.81 -12.99
C GLY A 157 3.15 -18.88 -13.87
N ARG A 158 2.72 -17.76 -14.46
CA ARG A 158 1.55 -17.75 -15.35
C ARG A 158 1.81 -18.41 -16.71
N ASP A 159 3.08 -18.53 -17.09
CA ASP A 159 3.56 -19.37 -18.18
C ASP A 159 3.55 -20.88 -17.87
N GLY A 160 3.12 -21.28 -16.66
CA GLY A 160 3.09 -22.68 -16.23
C GLY A 160 4.44 -23.25 -15.80
N LYS A 161 5.53 -22.47 -15.92
CA LYS A 161 6.86 -22.87 -15.43
C LYS A 161 6.92 -22.82 -13.91
N LEU A 162 7.93 -23.49 -13.35
CA LEU A 162 8.18 -23.47 -11.91
C LEU A 162 8.40 -22.03 -11.44
N ALA A 163 7.74 -21.68 -10.33
CA ALA A 163 7.91 -20.40 -9.66
C ALA A 163 7.81 -20.57 -8.14
N ARG A 164 8.46 -19.69 -7.39
CA ARG A 164 8.57 -19.76 -5.92
C ARG A 164 7.84 -18.61 -5.24
N CYS A 165 7.09 -18.92 -4.20
CA CYS A 165 6.28 -17.99 -3.42
C CYS A 165 6.73 -18.06 -1.95
N ARG A 166 7.47 -17.04 -1.50
CA ARG A 166 8.13 -17.03 -0.19
C ARG A 166 7.59 -15.93 0.71
N ILE A 167 7.35 -16.23 1.98
CA ILE A 167 7.11 -15.21 3.02
C ILE A 167 8.30 -15.14 3.96
N TYR A 168 8.79 -13.92 4.23
CA TYR A 168 9.67 -13.63 5.34
C TYR A 168 8.83 -13.21 6.55
N HIS A 169 8.84 -14.03 7.60
CA HIS A 169 8.08 -13.84 8.82
C HIS A 169 9.01 -13.43 9.98
N SER A 170 8.70 -12.33 10.65
CA SER A 170 9.46 -11.87 11.83
C SER A 170 8.51 -11.51 12.98
N LYS A 171 8.97 -11.71 14.21
CA LYS A 171 8.24 -11.33 15.43
C LYS A 171 8.01 -9.82 15.46
N GLN A 172 9.00 -9.03 15.02
CA GLN A 172 8.88 -7.57 15.01
C GLN A 172 7.76 -7.11 14.05
N ALA A 173 7.71 -7.67 12.84
CA ALA A 173 6.66 -7.36 11.87
C ALA A 173 5.28 -7.83 12.37
N LYS A 174 5.20 -9.03 12.94
CA LYS A 174 4.00 -9.59 13.58
C LYS A 174 3.45 -8.65 14.66
N ASN A 175 4.29 -8.29 15.63
CA ASN A 175 3.88 -7.48 16.79
C ASN A 175 3.46 -6.07 16.37
N SER A 176 4.17 -5.47 15.41
CA SER A 176 3.81 -4.16 14.87
C SER A 176 2.42 -4.18 14.20
N LEU A 177 2.12 -5.23 13.43
CA LEU A 177 0.83 -5.35 12.75
C LEU A 177 -0.31 -5.70 13.73
N ASP A 178 -0.04 -6.57 14.69
CA ASP A 178 -0.96 -6.92 15.78
C ASP A 178 -1.40 -5.67 16.56
N PHE A 179 -0.45 -4.81 16.93
CA PHE A 179 -0.72 -3.54 17.61
C PHE A 179 -1.62 -2.62 16.77
N ILE A 180 -1.31 -2.44 15.49
CA ILE A 180 -2.09 -1.58 14.58
C ILE A 180 -3.54 -2.09 14.46
N LEU A 181 -3.73 -3.40 14.28
CA LEU A 181 -5.04 -4.00 14.10
C LEU A 181 -5.87 -3.95 15.39
N LYS A 182 -5.25 -4.23 16.55
CA LYS A 182 -5.91 -4.07 17.86
C LYS A 182 -6.31 -2.63 18.12
N SER A 183 -5.43 -1.67 17.82
CA SER A 183 -5.74 -0.24 17.93
C SER A 183 -6.92 0.15 17.03
N ALA A 184 -6.98 -0.37 15.80
CA ALA A 184 -8.09 -0.13 14.89
C ALA A 184 -9.44 -0.67 15.43
N ILE A 185 -9.43 -1.79 16.15
CA ILE A 185 -10.62 -2.31 16.84
C ILE A 185 -11.07 -1.36 17.95
N THR A 186 -10.13 -0.86 18.77
CA THR A 186 -10.43 0.04 19.90
C THR A 186 -10.92 1.41 19.43
N GLN A 187 -10.37 1.93 18.32
CA GLN A 187 -10.76 3.24 17.77
C GLN A 187 -12.09 3.21 16.99
N ALA A 188 -12.65 2.02 16.71
CA ALA A 188 -13.88 1.88 15.95
C ALA A 188 -15.11 2.33 16.76
N LYS A 189 -15.62 3.53 16.46
CA LYS A 189 -16.76 4.14 17.17
C LYS A 189 -18.15 3.58 16.81
N THR A 190 -18.29 2.88 15.69
CA THR A 190 -19.57 2.33 15.22
C THR A 190 -19.55 0.81 15.19
N GLN A 191 -20.69 0.17 15.42
CA GLN A 191 -20.80 -1.30 15.40
C GLN A 191 -20.32 -1.90 14.07
N ASP A 192 -20.63 -1.27 12.94
CA ASP A 192 -20.18 -1.74 11.62
C ASP A 192 -18.66 -1.63 11.44
N LYS A 193 -18.05 -0.53 11.90
CA LYS A 193 -16.59 -0.38 11.86
C LYS A 193 -15.91 -1.39 12.77
N GLN A 194 -16.50 -1.67 13.93
CA GLN A 194 -15.97 -2.64 14.88
C GLN A 194 -16.06 -4.07 14.32
N LYS A 195 -17.18 -4.44 13.70
CA LYS A 195 -17.33 -5.74 13.00
C LYS A 195 -16.29 -5.89 11.90
N LYS A 196 -16.08 -4.85 11.07
CA LYS A 196 -15.05 -4.85 10.03
C LYS A 196 -13.63 -5.01 10.60
N ALA A 197 -13.29 -4.23 11.62
CA ALA A 197 -11.97 -4.30 12.26
C ALA A 197 -11.70 -5.67 12.90
N LYS A 198 -12.70 -6.26 13.58
CA LYS A 198 -12.62 -7.63 14.11
C LYS A 198 -12.45 -8.66 12.99
N GLY A 199 -13.16 -8.48 11.87
CA GLY A 199 -13.00 -9.33 10.68
C GLY A 199 -11.57 -9.29 10.13
N SER A 200 -11.00 -8.09 9.95
CA SER A 200 -9.60 -7.93 9.51
C SER A 200 -8.60 -8.54 10.48
N TYR A 201 -8.81 -8.41 11.79
CA TYR A 201 -7.96 -9.04 12.80
C TYR A 201 -8.05 -10.57 12.75
N ASN A 202 -9.24 -11.15 12.57
CA ASN A 202 -9.39 -12.59 12.39
C ASN A 202 -8.68 -13.10 11.12
N MET A 203 -8.73 -12.33 10.02
CA MET A 203 -7.96 -12.65 8.80
C MET A 203 -6.46 -12.63 9.05
N PHE A 204 -5.97 -11.65 9.83
CA PHE A 204 -4.58 -11.60 10.24
C PHE A 204 -4.18 -12.81 11.10
N LEU A 205 -4.99 -13.20 12.08
CA LEU A 205 -4.73 -14.40 12.90
C LEU A 205 -4.65 -15.68 12.04
N LYS A 206 -5.49 -15.78 11.00
CA LYS A 206 -5.41 -16.89 10.03
C LYS A 206 -4.12 -16.84 9.21
N MET A 207 -3.64 -15.66 8.84
CA MET A 207 -2.34 -15.51 8.18
C MET A 207 -1.17 -15.90 9.11
N ILE A 208 -1.25 -15.57 10.40
CA ILE A 208 -0.28 -16.05 11.39
C ILE A 208 -0.32 -17.57 11.48
N GLN A 209 -1.51 -18.16 11.56
CA GLN A 209 -1.69 -19.61 11.56
C GLN A 209 -1.07 -20.26 10.30
N PHE A 210 -1.20 -19.63 9.13
CA PHE A 210 -0.56 -20.12 7.90
C PHE A 210 0.97 -20.14 8.03
N CYS A 211 1.58 -19.09 8.57
CA CYS A 211 3.05 -19.01 8.73
C CYS A 211 3.59 -19.94 9.82
N GLU A 212 2.88 -20.02 10.96
CA GLU A 212 3.35 -20.69 12.19
C GLU A 212 2.81 -22.12 12.35
N SER A 213 2.15 -22.69 11.33
CA SER A 213 1.71 -24.09 11.34
C SER A 213 2.62 -24.99 10.53
N VAL A 214 2.69 -26.26 10.93
CA VAL A 214 3.40 -27.35 10.23
C VAL A 214 2.39 -28.18 9.42
N GLN A 215 1.54 -27.49 8.65
CA GLN A 215 0.58 -28.07 7.71
C GLN A 215 1.02 -27.73 6.28
N CYS A 216 0.69 -28.60 5.32
CA CYS A 216 0.93 -28.32 3.90
C CYS A 216 0.36 -26.95 3.51
N ARG A 217 1.18 -26.10 2.88
CA ARG A 217 0.79 -24.72 2.52
C ARG A 217 -0.37 -24.70 1.52
N HIS A 218 -0.39 -25.64 0.58
CA HIS A 218 -1.48 -25.78 -0.39
C HIS A 218 -2.77 -26.31 0.24
N GLU A 219 -2.66 -27.23 1.19
CA GLU A 219 -3.81 -27.75 1.94
C GLU A 219 -4.48 -26.62 2.74
N PHE A 220 -3.69 -25.72 3.31
CA PHE A 220 -4.23 -24.55 4.02
C PHE A 220 -5.09 -23.66 3.11
N PHE A 221 -4.69 -23.45 1.85
CA PHE A 221 -5.52 -22.70 0.90
C PHE A 221 -6.82 -23.45 0.57
N ALA A 222 -6.75 -24.77 0.37
CA ALA A 222 -7.93 -25.57 0.10
C ALA A 222 -8.92 -25.53 1.28
N ASP A 223 -8.44 -25.68 2.51
CA ASP A 223 -9.25 -25.55 3.73
C ASP A 223 -9.89 -24.16 3.86
N TYR A 224 -9.16 -23.11 3.46
CA TYR A 224 -9.66 -21.73 3.54
C TYR A 224 -10.75 -21.44 2.51
N PHE A 225 -10.57 -21.89 1.26
CA PHE A 225 -11.52 -21.63 0.16
C PHE A 225 -12.64 -22.67 0.05
N GLY A 226 -12.53 -23.79 0.76
CA GLY A 226 -13.48 -24.90 0.69
C GLY A 226 -13.31 -25.78 -0.55
N ASP A 227 -12.07 -25.89 -1.05
CA ASP A 227 -11.70 -26.78 -2.16
C ASP A 227 -11.31 -28.17 -1.65
N ASP A 228 -11.28 -29.15 -2.56
CA ASP A 228 -10.77 -30.49 -2.26
C ASP A 228 -9.29 -30.47 -1.91
N LYS A 229 -8.89 -31.38 -1.00
CA LYS A 229 -7.51 -31.48 -0.53
C LYS A 229 -6.56 -31.77 -1.70
N PRO A 230 -5.56 -30.90 -1.97
CA PRO A 230 -4.68 -31.07 -3.10
C PRO A 230 -3.61 -32.14 -2.86
N GLN A 231 -3.20 -32.82 -3.92
CA GLN A 231 -2.06 -33.73 -3.91
C GLN A 231 -0.76 -32.93 -4.09
N CYS A 232 -0.27 -32.34 -2.99
CA CYS A 232 0.99 -31.61 -2.96
C CYS A 232 2.17 -32.57 -2.75
N ILE A 233 3.01 -32.75 -3.77
CA ILE A 233 4.24 -33.58 -3.73
C ILE A 233 5.43 -32.64 -3.94
N ASP A 234 6.19 -32.36 -2.87
CA ASP A 234 7.37 -31.48 -2.88
C ASP A 234 7.13 -30.08 -3.50
N LYS A 235 5.90 -29.58 -3.41
CA LYS A 235 5.52 -28.22 -3.86
C LYS A 235 5.38 -27.22 -2.71
N CYS A 236 5.73 -27.60 -1.50
CA CYS A 236 5.90 -26.64 -0.42
C CYS A 236 6.98 -27.12 0.55
N ASP A 237 7.51 -26.20 1.34
CA ASP A 237 8.46 -26.46 2.42
C ASP A 237 8.05 -27.64 3.30
N VAL A 238 6.81 -27.66 3.80
CA VAL A 238 6.32 -28.70 4.72
C VAL A 238 6.21 -30.08 4.05
N CYS A 239 5.77 -30.14 2.80
CA CYS A 239 5.70 -31.41 2.07
C CYS A 239 7.10 -31.92 1.69
N SER A 240 8.05 -31.03 1.46
CA SER A 240 9.42 -31.38 1.08
C SER A 240 10.24 -31.84 2.28
N ASN A 241 10.16 -31.11 3.40
CA ASN A 241 10.85 -31.46 4.64
C ASN A 241 10.12 -30.92 5.86
N LYS A 242 9.21 -31.74 6.39
CA LYS A 242 8.41 -31.40 7.58
C LYS A 242 9.26 -31.17 8.84
N GLU A 243 10.30 -31.97 9.04
CA GLU A 243 11.15 -31.89 10.24
C GLU A 243 11.99 -30.62 10.26
N ALA A 244 12.55 -30.21 9.11
CA ALA A 244 13.26 -28.94 9.00
C ALA A 244 12.37 -27.74 9.35
N VAL A 245 11.15 -27.68 8.79
CA VAL A 245 10.22 -26.58 9.10
C VAL A 245 9.84 -26.56 10.59
N LYS A 246 9.69 -27.74 11.22
CA LYS A 246 9.40 -27.84 12.64
C LYS A 246 10.55 -27.30 13.50
N ILE A 247 11.80 -27.66 13.17
CA ILE A 247 13.00 -27.14 13.84
C ILE A 247 13.08 -25.63 13.68
N ASP A 248 12.90 -25.12 12.46
CA ASP A 248 12.95 -23.68 12.19
C ASP A 248 11.87 -22.91 12.96
N LEU A 249 10.66 -23.49 13.05
CA LEU A 249 9.56 -22.94 13.84
C LEU A 249 9.85 -22.96 15.34
N ASP A 250 10.44 -24.04 15.86
CA ASP A 250 10.81 -24.14 17.27
C ASP A 250 11.90 -23.13 17.63
N VAL A 251 12.92 -22.96 16.77
CA VAL A 251 13.94 -21.91 16.89
C VAL A 251 13.29 -20.54 16.82
N PHE A 252 12.35 -20.32 15.90
CA PHE A 252 11.64 -19.06 15.82
C PHE A 252 10.80 -18.80 17.08
N MET A 253 10.05 -19.78 17.60
CA MET A 253 9.16 -19.60 18.76
C MET A 253 9.95 -19.41 20.06
N TYR A 254 10.92 -20.29 20.32
CA TYR A 254 11.60 -20.41 21.62
C TYR A 254 13.06 -19.94 21.61
N GLY A 255 13.62 -19.67 20.43
CA GLY A 255 14.96 -19.11 20.32
C GLY A 255 15.06 -17.79 21.09
N VAL A 256 15.97 -17.77 22.05
CA VAL A 256 16.39 -16.52 22.71
C VAL A 256 17.06 -15.68 21.63
N ASN A 257 16.67 -14.42 21.48
CA ASN A 257 17.28 -13.46 20.55
C ASN A 257 18.75 -13.22 20.94
N ASN A 258 19.65 -14.16 20.61
CA ASN A 258 21.09 -13.98 20.72
C ASN A 258 21.57 -13.21 19.50
N ARG A 259 21.25 -11.91 19.46
CA ARG A 259 22.02 -10.95 18.64
C ARG A 259 23.39 -10.76 19.29
N ASN A 260 24.26 -11.78 19.24
CA ASN A 260 25.72 -11.75 19.41
C ASN A 260 26.29 -13.18 19.56
N TYR A 261 26.33 -13.96 18.47
CA TYR A 261 27.29 -15.06 18.38
C TYR A 261 28.10 -14.93 17.09
N THR A 262 29.23 -14.24 17.20
CA THR A 262 30.39 -14.50 16.36
C THR A 262 30.83 -15.92 16.67
N ILE A 263 30.80 -16.78 15.66
CA ILE A 263 31.35 -18.13 15.72
C ILE A 263 32.87 -17.97 15.90
N ALA A 264 33.35 -18.10 17.13
CA ALA A 264 34.75 -18.38 17.40
C ALA A 264 34.88 -19.89 17.62
N SER A 265 35.74 -20.49 16.80
CA SER A 265 36.15 -21.88 16.80
C SER A 265 36.46 -22.41 18.20
N ASN A 266 35.89 -23.57 18.50
CA ASN A 266 36.01 -24.28 19.76
C ASN A 266 37.40 -24.94 19.85
N GLU A 267 38.29 -24.37 20.64
CA GLU A 267 39.40 -25.10 21.27
C GLU A 267 39.31 -24.93 22.80
N GLN A 268 39.50 -26.04 23.48
CA GLN A 268 39.27 -26.30 24.89
C GLN A 268 40.11 -25.41 25.81
N LEU A 269 39.59 -25.05 26.99
CA LEU A 269 40.19 -25.38 28.31
C LEU A 269 39.46 -24.69 29.49
N VAL A 270 38.93 -25.54 30.37
CA VAL A 270 38.85 -25.50 31.84
C VAL A 270 39.42 -24.25 32.56
N SER A 271 38.63 -23.63 33.45
CA SER A 271 38.98 -23.49 34.88
C SER A 271 37.89 -22.77 35.67
N SER A 272 37.47 -23.41 36.74
CA SER A 272 36.73 -22.86 37.87
C SER A 272 37.60 -21.92 38.73
N ASP A 273 36.89 -21.04 39.45
CA ASP A 273 37.23 -20.43 40.73
C ASP A 273 38.20 -19.21 40.84
N PHE A 274 37.58 -18.13 41.32
CA PHE A 274 37.98 -17.28 42.45
C PHE A 274 38.83 -15.99 42.28
N TYR A 275 38.45 -15.01 43.12
CA TYR A 275 39.07 -13.71 43.47
C TYR A 275 38.94 -12.57 42.43
N GLY A 276 38.47 -11.36 42.75
CA GLY A 276 38.39 -10.66 44.03
C GLY A 276 38.94 -9.24 43.83
N GLY A 277 38.07 -8.23 43.73
CA GLY A 277 38.44 -6.82 43.86
C GLY A 277 38.84 -6.07 42.58
N GLY A 278 38.11 -4.98 42.32
CA GLY A 278 38.69 -3.79 41.70
C GLY A 278 38.33 -3.52 40.24
N ARG A 279 37.20 -2.85 40.00
CA ARG A 279 37.04 -1.87 38.90
C ARG A 279 36.07 -0.77 39.34
N ARG A 280 36.57 0.17 40.14
CA ARG A 280 35.88 1.42 40.52
C ARG A 280 36.50 2.64 39.80
N ALA A 281 37.00 2.44 38.58
CA ALA A 281 37.74 3.46 37.84
C ALA A 281 37.36 3.57 36.35
N VAL A 282 36.24 2.97 35.90
CA VAL A 282 35.77 3.07 34.50
C VAL A 282 34.37 3.70 34.40
N ASN A 283 33.80 4.17 35.53
CA ASN A 283 32.50 4.83 35.54
C ASN A 283 32.57 6.37 35.50
N GLU A 284 33.72 7.00 35.73
CA GLU A 284 33.80 8.47 35.73
C GLU A 284 34.04 9.06 34.33
N GLU A 285 34.70 8.34 33.42
CA GLU A 285 34.94 8.83 32.05
C GLU A 285 33.74 8.64 31.11
N ASN A 286 32.84 7.67 31.39
CA ASN A 286 31.65 7.41 30.56
C ASN A 286 30.46 8.35 30.87
N GLU A 287 30.41 8.98 32.05
CA GLU A 287 29.31 9.88 32.42
C GLU A 287 29.48 11.32 31.88
N GLU A 288 30.65 11.69 31.39
CA GLU A 288 30.90 13.01 30.79
C GLU A 288 30.48 13.03 29.30
N TYR A 289 30.81 11.99 28.53
CA TYR A 289 30.38 11.85 27.13
C TYR A 289 28.86 11.64 26.96
N ALA A 290 28.20 10.97 27.91
CA ALA A 290 26.75 10.80 27.89
C ALA A 290 26.00 12.13 28.11
N ARG A 291 26.53 13.01 28.99
CA ARG A 291 25.90 14.30 29.30
C ARG A 291 26.08 15.35 28.20
N GLU A 292 27.16 15.31 27.43
CA GLU A 292 27.32 16.20 26.27
C GLU A 292 26.45 15.79 25.08
N GLY A 293 26.28 14.48 24.84
CA GLY A 293 25.40 13.94 23.80
C GLY A 293 23.93 14.32 23.98
N GLU A 294 23.40 14.15 25.20
CA GLU A 294 22.01 14.50 25.53
C GLU A 294 21.74 16.01 25.41
N ARG A 295 22.73 16.85 25.75
CA ARG A 295 22.60 18.32 25.66
C ARG A 295 22.60 18.82 24.21
N ALA A 296 23.40 18.19 23.34
CA ALA A 296 23.43 18.50 21.91
C ALA A 296 22.16 18.04 21.19
N GLU A 297 21.61 16.88 21.56
CA GLU A 297 20.35 16.36 21.01
C GLU A 297 19.14 17.18 21.46
N HIS A 298 19.11 17.59 22.74
CA HIS A 298 18.06 18.47 23.26
C HIS A 298 18.03 19.83 22.56
N ASN A 299 19.19 20.44 22.32
CA ASN A 299 19.27 21.73 21.64
C ASN A 299 18.82 21.66 20.17
N LYS A 300 19.18 20.59 19.43
CA LYS A 300 18.71 20.38 18.06
C LYS A 300 17.20 20.15 17.99
N ASN A 301 16.64 19.41 18.94
CA ASN A 301 15.20 19.20 19.02
C ASN A 301 14.44 20.49 19.35
N LEU A 302 14.99 21.33 20.23
CA LEU A 302 14.41 22.64 20.54
C LEU A 302 14.44 23.59 19.33
N GLU A 303 15.55 23.60 18.60
CA GLU A 303 15.72 24.42 17.39
C GLU A 303 14.76 23.98 16.27
N LEU A 304 14.61 22.66 16.07
CA LEU A 304 13.63 22.09 15.14
C LEU A 304 12.19 22.43 15.56
N GLU A 305 11.87 22.38 16.86
CA GLU A 305 10.54 22.70 17.37
C GLU A 305 10.20 24.20 17.20
N LEU A 306 11.19 25.08 17.41
CA LEU A 306 11.07 26.51 17.17
C LEU A 306 10.89 26.82 15.69
N GLU A 307 11.62 26.16 14.80
CA GLU A 307 11.48 26.34 13.36
C GLU A 307 10.12 25.82 12.88
N ILE A 308 9.64 24.69 13.41
CA ILE A 308 8.29 24.18 13.15
C ILE A 308 7.24 25.21 13.60
N LYS A 309 7.35 25.77 14.81
CA LYS A 309 6.45 26.83 15.30
C LYS A 309 6.47 28.07 14.40
N ARG A 310 7.65 28.50 13.97
CA ARG A 310 7.83 29.64 13.05
C ARG A 310 7.16 29.38 11.70
N GLN A 311 7.34 28.19 11.12
CA GLN A 311 6.67 27.80 9.87
C GLN A 311 5.15 27.72 10.02
N PHE A 312 4.64 27.29 11.19
CA PHE A 312 3.21 27.33 11.49
C PHE A 312 2.67 28.75 11.68
N GLU A 313 3.44 29.67 12.27
CA GLU A 313 3.08 31.08 12.41
C GLU A 313 3.01 31.79 11.06
N ILE A 314 3.99 31.56 10.18
CA ILE A 314 3.98 32.07 8.80
C ILE A 314 2.73 31.58 8.06
N ARG A 315 2.37 30.30 8.20
CA ARG A 315 1.15 29.74 7.60
C ARG A 315 -0.12 30.32 8.20
N ARG A 316 -0.18 30.59 9.51
CA ARG A 316 -1.33 31.26 10.15
C ARG A 316 -1.47 32.71 9.69
N ALA A 317 -0.36 33.44 9.52
CA ALA A 317 -0.37 34.80 8.99
C ALA A 317 -0.87 34.85 7.53
N ASN A 318 -0.43 33.90 6.69
CA ASN A 318 -0.94 33.76 5.32
C ASN A 318 -2.44 33.44 5.28
N ILE A 319 -2.93 32.59 6.19
CA ILE A 319 -4.37 32.29 6.30
C ILE A 319 -5.16 33.55 6.70
N GLN A 320 -4.65 34.39 7.59
CA GLN A 320 -5.32 35.65 7.97
C GLN A 320 -5.36 36.68 6.84
N ASN A 321 -4.30 36.76 6.01
CA ASN A 321 -4.29 37.61 4.82
C ASN A 321 -5.30 37.11 3.76
N ILE A 322 -5.38 35.78 3.55
CA ILE A 322 -6.39 35.16 2.67
C ILE A 322 -7.82 35.39 3.20
N ILE A 323 -8.02 35.42 4.51
CA ILE A 323 -9.33 35.72 5.12
C ILE A 323 -9.71 37.19 4.87
N LYS A 324 -8.78 38.13 5.04
CA LYS A 324 -9.02 39.56 4.74
C LYS A 324 -9.32 39.82 3.26
N GLU A 325 -8.57 39.20 2.33
CA GLU A 325 -8.87 39.30 0.89
C GLU A 325 -10.25 38.73 0.54
N ASN A 326 -10.65 37.62 1.17
CA ASN A 326 -11.97 37.05 0.96
C ASN A 326 -13.11 37.89 1.58
N GLU A 327 -12.87 38.61 2.68
CA GLU A 327 -13.85 39.50 3.30
C GLU A 327 -14.14 40.75 2.45
N GLU A 328 -13.14 41.29 1.74
CA GLU A 328 -13.35 42.40 0.80
C GLU A 328 -14.09 41.97 -0.48
N LEU A 329 -13.84 40.75 -0.97
CA LEU A 329 -14.52 40.20 -2.16
C LEU A 329 -16.01 39.87 -1.91
N VAL A 330 -16.40 39.58 -0.67
CA VAL A 330 -17.80 39.28 -0.30
C VAL A 330 -18.72 40.51 -0.42
N LYS A 331 -18.19 41.74 -0.36
CA LYS A 331 -19.02 42.96 -0.47
C LYS A 331 -19.56 43.24 -1.87
N ASN A 332 -18.99 42.65 -2.92
CA ASN A 332 -19.37 42.88 -4.32
C ASN A 332 -19.74 41.59 -5.10
N SER A 333 -19.97 40.48 -4.40
CA SER A 333 -20.20 39.16 -5.01
C SER A 333 -21.52 39.10 -5.78
N LYS A 334 -21.48 38.64 -7.04
CA LYS A 334 -22.68 38.34 -7.85
C LYS A 334 -23.36 37.03 -7.48
N VAL A 335 -22.72 36.21 -6.64
CA VAL A 335 -23.19 34.88 -6.25
C VAL A 335 -23.81 34.93 -4.85
N ARG A 336 -24.92 34.20 -4.65
CA ARG A 336 -25.63 34.14 -3.36
C ARG A 336 -24.71 33.62 -2.26
N ALA A 337 -24.58 34.43 -1.20
CA ALA A 337 -23.86 34.05 0.01
C ALA A 337 -24.60 32.92 0.73
N ALA A 338 -23.86 31.94 1.23
CA ALA A 338 -24.43 30.82 2.00
C ALA A 338 -24.79 31.27 3.42
N ALA A 339 -25.77 32.16 3.57
CA ALA A 339 -26.28 32.60 4.86
C ALA A 339 -27.16 31.49 5.45
N SER A 340 -26.58 30.33 5.81
CA SER A 340 -27.14 29.26 6.68
C SER A 340 -26.55 27.86 6.45
N THR A 341 -25.67 27.64 5.47
CA THR A 341 -25.19 26.28 5.16
C THR A 341 -23.88 25.93 5.88
N ILE A 342 -23.93 24.97 6.81
CA ILE A 342 -22.76 24.40 7.53
C ILE A 342 -21.77 23.68 6.56
N LYS A 343 -22.12 23.54 5.28
CA LYS A 343 -21.34 22.83 4.26
C LYS A 343 -20.58 23.83 3.37
N LYS A 344 -19.29 24.04 3.66
CA LYS A 344 -18.35 24.69 2.72
C LYS A 344 -17.73 23.62 1.82
N VAL A 345 -17.65 23.88 0.51
CA VAL A 345 -16.86 23.05 -0.43
C VAL A 345 -15.40 23.41 -0.23
N ASN A 346 -14.59 22.47 0.29
CA ASN A 346 -13.17 22.71 0.54
C ASN A 346 -12.42 23.04 -0.76
N GLY A 347 -11.71 24.18 -0.79
CA GLY A 347 -10.89 24.61 -1.92
C GLY A 347 -11.64 25.30 -3.07
N LEU A 348 -12.91 25.65 -2.90
CA LEU A 348 -13.67 26.41 -3.90
C LEU A 348 -13.49 27.92 -3.70
N GLN A 349 -12.82 28.58 -4.65
CA GLN A 349 -12.65 30.04 -4.67
C GLN A 349 -13.92 30.74 -5.16
N LEU A 350 -14.18 31.97 -4.67
CA LEU A 350 -15.33 32.78 -5.08
C LEU A 350 -15.28 33.13 -6.57
N SER A 351 -14.10 33.45 -7.09
CA SER A 351 -13.85 33.74 -8.52
C SER A 351 -14.34 32.64 -9.44
N VAL A 352 -14.12 31.37 -9.05
CA VAL A 352 -14.56 30.19 -9.81
C VAL A 352 -16.08 30.06 -9.83
N ARG A 353 -16.76 30.47 -8.75
CA ARG A 353 -18.24 30.45 -8.70
C ARG A 353 -18.84 31.52 -9.60
N GLU A 354 -18.26 32.71 -9.63
CA GLU A 354 -18.70 33.81 -10.50
C GLU A 354 -18.44 33.52 -11.99
N GLU A 355 -17.37 32.82 -12.32
CA GLU A 355 -17.10 32.34 -13.68
C GLU A 355 -18.14 31.31 -14.13
N LEU A 356 -18.49 30.35 -13.27
CA LEU A 356 -19.48 29.33 -13.57
C LEU A 356 -20.91 29.88 -13.63
N LEU A 357 -21.23 30.90 -12.83
CA LEU A 357 -22.51 31.60 -12.91
C LEU A 357 -22.68 32.27 -14.29
N ARG A 358 -21.66 33.00 -14.76
CA ARG A 358 -21.66 33.61 -16.09
C ARG A 358 -21.83 32.59 -17.21
N PHE A 359 -21.22 31.41 -17.04
CA PHE A 359 -21.43 30.30 -17.96
C PHE A 359 -22.90 29.87 -17.98
N ILE A 360 -23.54 29.66 -16.82
CA ILE A 360 -24.97 29.30 -16.78
C ILE A 360 -25.85 30.36 -17.47
N GLU A 361 -25.60 31.65 -17.23
CA GLU A 361 -26.31 32.76 -17.88
C GLU A 361 -26.22 32.68 -19.40
N GLU A 362 -25.00 32.55 -19.95
CA GLU A 362 -24.76 32.47 -21.39
C GLU A 362 -25.47 31.27 -22.04
N TYR A 363 -25.55 30.14 -21.33
CA TYR A 363 -26.26 28.95 -21.83
C TYR A 363 -27.78 29.11 -21.78
N LEU A 364 -28.31 29.73 -20.73
CA LEU A 364 -29.75 30.01 -20.63
C LEU A 364 -30.19 31.00 -21.72
N GLU A 365 -29.38 32.04 -21.98
CA GLU A 365 -29.63 32.99 -23.08
C GLU A 365 -29.67 32.26 -24.44
N LYS A 366 -28.68 31.41 -24.74
CA LYS A 366 -28.66 30.61 -25.97
C LYS A 366 -29.84 29.64 -26.09
N ASN A 367 -30.27 29.03 -24.98
CA ASN A 367 -31.44 28.14 -24.97
C ASN A 367 -32.73 28.91 -25.24
N ILE A 368 -32.89 30.10 -24.65
CA ILE A 368 -34.06 30.97 -24.89
C ILE A 368 -34.09 31.42 -26.35
N GLU A 369 -32.94 31.82 -26.92
CA GLU A 369 -32.82 32.15 -28.35
C GLU A 369 -33.24 30.96 -29.23
N ALA A 370 -32.81 29.73 -28.90
CA ALA A 370 -33.19 28.53 -29.66
C ALA A 370 -34.69 28.20 -29.54
N CYS A 371 -35.31 28.41 -28.37
CA CYS A 371 -36.74 28.15 -28.17
C CYS A 371 -37.65 29.24 -28.77
N SER A 372 -37.16 30.47 -28.91
CA SER A 372 -37.90 31.58 -29.55
C SER A 372 -38.25 31.32 -31.03
N LEU A 373 -37.61 30.32 -31.65
CA LEU A 373 -37.90 29.87 -33.02
C LEU A 373 -39.16 29.00 -33.13
N PHE A 374 -39.69 28.47 -32.01
CA PHE A 374 -40.75 27.46 -32.03
C PHE A 374 -41.99 27.83 -31.19
N ASP A 375 -41.84 28.60 -30.12
CA ASP A 375 -42.93 28.98 -29.23
C ASP A 375 -43.04 30.50 -29.04
N SER A 376 -44.28 30.98 -28.87
CA SER A 376 -44.59 32.33 -28.39
C SER A 376 -44.21 32.44 -26.91
N ILE A 377 -42.92 32.59 -26.63
CA ILE A 377 -42.42 32.75 -25.26
C ILE A 377 -42.84 34.14 -24.76
N THR A 378 -43.66 34.18 -23.73
CA THR A 378 -43.97 35.39 -22.94
C THR A 378 -42.67 36.03 -22.44
N GLU A 379 -42.50 37.34 -22.65
CA GLU A 379 -41.30 38.16 -22.39
C GLU A 379 -40.50 37.74 -21.13
N ILE A 380 -39.53 36.84 -21.28
CA ILE A 380 -38.55 36.53 -20.23
C ILE A 380 -37.54 37.68 -20.22
N THR A 381 -37.42 38.38 -19.10
CA THR A 381 -36.48 39.50 -18.97
C THR A 381 -35.07 38.98 -18.65
N LYS A 382 -34.04 39.81 -18.89
CA LYS A 382 -32.65 39.47 -18.51
C LYS A 382 -32.48 39.23 -17.01
N ASP A 383 -33.29 39.90 -16.20
CA ASP A 383 -33.28 39.72 -14.74
C ASP A 383 -33.85 38.34 -14.35
N ASP A 384 -34.82 37.82 -15.09
CA ASP A 384 -35.34 36.46 -14.87
C ASP A 384 -34.29 35.40 -15.17
N VAL A 385 -33.54 35.57 -16.27
CA VAL A 385 -32.42 34.68 -16.65
C VAL A 385 -31.34 34.68 -15.57
N HIS A 386 -30.96 35.87 -15.09
CA HIS A 386 -29.99 36.01 -14.01
C HIS A 386 -30.45 35.33 -12.72
N ASN A 387 -31.71 35.53 -12.31
CA ASN A 387 -32.26 34.91 -11.10
C ASN A 387 -32.29 33.38 -11.19
N ILE A 388 -32.69 32.83 -12.34
CA ILE A 388 -32.67 31.38 -12.59
C ILE A 388 -31.23 30.84 -12.53
N ALA A 389 -30.27 31.54 -13.14
CA ALA A 389 -28.87 31.14 -13.11
C ALA A 389 -28.30 31.11 -11.68
N VAL A 390 -28.64 32.12 -10.87
CA VAL A 390 -28.24 32.21 -9.46
C VAL A 390 -28.82 31.06 -8.63
N ASP A 391 -30.08 30.69 -8.85
CA ASP A 391 -30.71 29.59 -8.12
C ASP A 391 -30.12 28.22 -8.50
N LEU A 392 -29.85 27.99 -9.80
CA LEU A 392 -29.19 26.77 -10.29
C LEU A 392 -27.76 26.61 -9.76
N GLU A 393 -26.98 27.69 -9.73
CA GLU A 393 -25.65 27.70 -9.12
C GLU A 393 -25.74 27.35 -7.62
N TYR A 394 -26.68 27.98 -6.92
CA TYR A 394 -26.83 27.82 -5.47
C TYR A 394 -27.28 26.41 -5.08
N GLU A 395 -28.15 25.78 -5.86
CA GLU A 395 -28.53 24.38 -5.68
C GLU A 395 -27.33 23.43 -5.87
N ALA A 396 -26.54 23.65 -6.93
CA ALA A 396 -25.35 22.85 -7.19
C ALA A 396 -24.31 23.03 -6.06
N PHE A 397 -24.18 24.25 -5.53
CA PHE A 397 -23.28 24.59 -4.43
C PHE A 397 -23.67 23.91 -3.12
N THR A 398 -24.93 24.06 -2.69
CA THR A 398 -25.44 23.51 -1.41
C THR A 398 -25.46 21.97 -1.37
N SER A 399 -25.62 21.35 -2.54
CA SER A 399 -25.70 19.90 -2.70
C SER A 399 -24.34 19.22 -2.96
N SER A 400 -23.22 19.97 -2.95
CA SER A 400 -21.88 19.46 -3.24
C SER A 400 -20.94 19.57 -2.04
N LYS A 401 -20.02 18.62 -1.88
CA LYS A 401 -18.99 18.62 -0.82
C LYS A 401 -17.55 18.68 -1.37
N VAL A 402 -17.39 18.47 -2.68
CA VAL A 402 -16.10 18.39 -3.37
C VAL A 402 -16.20 19.20 -4.67
N VAL A 403 -15.16 19.97 -5.00
CA VAL A 403 -15.11 20.87 -6.17
C VAL A 403 -15.42 20.13 -7.48
N ALA A 404 -14.90 18.91 -7.64
CA ALA A 404 -15.15 18.09 -8.84
C ALA A 404 -16.64 17.73 -9.04
N VAL A 405 -17.36 17.46 -7.94
CA VAL A 405 -18.79 17.12 -7.98
C VAL A 405 -19.63 18.36 -8.30
N TYR A 406 -19.24 19.50 -7.74
CA TYR A 406 -19.86 20.80 -8.02
C TYR A 406 -19.75 21.16 -9.50
N ARG A 407 -18.54 21.12 -10.08
CA ARG A 407 -18.32 21.37 -11.52
C ARG A 407 -19.12 20.43 -12.41
N LYS A 408 -19.19 19.14 -12.05
CA LYS A 408 -19.98 18.15 -12.80
C LYS A 408 -21.48 18.43 -12.77
N LYS A 409 -22.01 19.00 -11.67
CA LYS A 409 -23.42 19.38 -11.57
C LYS A 409 -23.75 20.61 -12.42
N ILE A 410 -22.91 21.65 -12.36
CA ILE A 410 -23.03 22.84 -13.22
C ILE A 410 -22.96 22.46 -14.70
N ALA A 411 -22.07 21.52 -15.07
CA ALA A 411 -22.01 21.03 -16.45
C ALA A 411 -23.28 20.29 -16.87
N LYS A 412 -23.94 19.56 -15.95
CA LYS A 412 -25.20 18.86 -16.24
C LYS A 412 -26.40 19.78 -16.40
N THR A 413 -26.43 20.91 -15.71
CA THR A 413 -27.50 21.91 -15.84
C THR A 413 -27.46 22.64 -17.19
N GLY A 414 -26.34 22.55 -17.93
CA GLY A 414 -26.15 23.19 -19.24
C GLY A 414 -26.19 22.27 -20.47
N ILE A 415 -26.57 20.99 -20.36
CA ILE A 415 -26.68 20.08 -21.52
C ILE A 415 -28.15 19.99 -21.95
N PRO A 416 -28.52 20.31 -23.20
CA PRO A 416 -29.87 20.07 -23.70
C PRO A 416 -30.13 18.56 -23.75
N TYR A 417 -31.32 18.15 -23.28
CA TYR A 417 -31.88 16.84 -23.53
C TYR A 417 -31.93 16.62 -25.06
N GLN A 418 -30.99 15.83 -25.60
CA GLN A 418 -31.22 15.17 -26.87
C GLN A 418 -32.13 13.97 -26.60
N SER A 419 -33.42 14.15 -26.84
CA SER A 419 -34.36 13.06 -27.13
C SER A 419 -34.72 13.11 -28.60
#